data_AF-T1CLL0-F1
#
_entry.id   AF-T1CLL0-F1
#
_cell.length_a   1.000
_cell.length_b   1.000
_cell.length_c   1.000
_cell.angle_alpha   90.00
_cell.angle_beta   90.00
_cell.angle_gamma   90.00
#
_symmetry.space_group_name_H-M   'P 1'
#
loop_
_entity.id
_entity.type
_entity.pdbx_description
1 polymer ?
#
loop_
_entity_poly.entity_id
_entity_poly.type
_entity_poly.pdbx_seq_one_letter_code
_entity_poly.pdbx_strand_id
1 'polypeptide(L)'
;MDRFDSPMPTVAPSQPGLAWSIPGLEADPTMCLRCRSAQRLCGKPVCPILLRYEAVRSTLARASDRDFEGTSPPGVFVGRFGYPSVSIGPLLSPAHGDTMLYDTPEEWVGRSVGDVVGFRAGLVRGTTRLRVTEAAQPSRTLEEFQLLTLASESVESSVTFRRPPRGTIALSDTTPPYGPSAPIDRARWDVRRVDARLEHMTSDIHAGARVAVGELYRAGVRVSRIQRAFSVGALGRKRHRRLVPTRWSITAVDDLLSKANLERIRDLPEINEDPRSTG
;
A
#
# COMPACT_ATOMS: atom_id res chain seq x y z
N MET A 1 -39.69 -30.17 18.42
CA MET A 1 -38.44 -30.75 17.88
C MET A 1 -37.91 -29.87 16.77
N ASP A 2 -36.92 -29.02 16.99
CA ASP A 2 -36.86 -27.90 17.93
C ASP A 2 -36.21 -26.76 17.15
N ARG A 3 -36.84 -25.58 17.20
CA ARG A 3 -36.25 -24.34 16.71
C ARG A 3 -35.31 -23.83 17.80
N PHE A 4 -34.02 -23.70 17.47
CA PHE A 4 -33.07 -23.00 18.32
C PHE A 4 -33.32 -21.49 18.22
N ASP A 5 -34.15 -20.99 19.12
CA ASP A 5 -34.16 -19.59 19.53
C ASP A 5 -33.07 -19.41 20.59
N SER A 6 -32.15 -18.48 20.37
CA SER A 6 -31.30 -17.94 21.43
C SER A 6 -31.10 -16.46 21.15
N PRO A 7 -31.53 -15.56 22.05
CA PRO A 7 -31.40 -14.14 21.83
C PRO A 7 -29.94 -13.75 22.01
N MET A 8 -29.33 -13.21 20.95
CA MET A 8 -28.10 -12.43 21.08
C MET A 8 -28.35 -11.30 22.09
N PRO A 9 -27.44 -11.03 23.04
CA PRO A 9 -27.62 -9.93 23.97
C PRO A 9 -27.71 -8.61 23.19
N THR A 10 -28.83 -7.91 23.36
CA THR A 10 -29.07 -6.57 22.83
C THR A 10 -28.03 -5.62 23.41
N VAL A 11 -27.09 -5.16 22.59
CA VAL A 11 -26.15 -4.10 22.95
C VAL A 11 -26.90 -2.77 22.79
N ALA A 12 -27.06 -2.04 23.89
CA ALA A 12 -27.69 -0.71 23.89
C ALA A 12 -26.89 0.28 23.03
N PRO A 13 -27.54 1.23 22.34
CA PRO A 13 -26.84 2.23 21.56
C PRO A 13 -26.35 3.35 22.48
N SER A 14 -25.04 3.55 22.58
CA SER A 14 -24.47 4.78 23.12
C SER A 14 -23.50 5.41 22.12
N GLN A 15 -23.98 6.46 21.45
CA GLN A 15 -23.17 7.55 20.86
C GLN A 15 -22.86 8.59 21.98
N PRO A 16 -22.00 9.61 21.79
CA PRO A 16 -21.02 9.87 20.74
C PRO A 16 -19.62 10.18 21.31
N GLY A 17 -18.59 9.66 20.66
CA GLY A 17 -17.21 10.03 20.91
C GLY A 17 -16.35 9.17 20.02
N LEU A 18 -15.71 9.78 19.03
CA LEU A 18 -14.78 9.15 18.09
C LEU A 18 -13.53 8.62 18.82
N ALA A 19 -13.71 7.62 19.68
CA ALA A 19 -12.66 6.75 20.14
C ALA A 19 -12.69 5.52 19.22
N TRP A 20 -11.84 5.51 18.20
CA TRP A 20 -11.61 4.34 17.33
C TRP A 20 -10.91 3.17 18.07
N SER A 21 -10.88 3.23 19.39
CA SER A 21 -10.31 2.21 20.27
C SER A 21 -11.46 1.38 20.82
N ILE A 22 -11.54 0.11 20.41
CA ILE A 22 -12.30 -0.90 21.16
C ILE A 22 -11.83 -0.80 22.63
N PRO A 23 -12.72 -0.55 23.61
CA PRO A 23 -12.33 -0.47 25.02
C PRO A 23 -11.61 -1.76 25.45
N GLY A 24 -10.36 -1.63 25.94
CA GLY A 24 -9.57 -2.76 26.48
C GLY A 24 -8.32 -3.19 25.71
N LEU A 25 -7.88 -2.47 24.67
CA LEU A 25 -6.73 -2.89 23.86
C LEU A 25 -5.38 -2.30 24.35
N GLU A 26 -4.88 -2.77 25.49
CA GLU A 26 -3.41 -2.82 25.66
C GLU A 26 -2.90 -4.05 24.90
N ALA A 27 -2.33 -3.82 23.72
CA ALA A 27 -1.77 -4.88 22.90
C ALA A 27 -0.42 -5.31 23.46
N ASP A 28 -0.41 -6.16 24.49
CA ASP A 28 0.79 -6.89 24.88
C ASP A 28 1.17 -7.86 23.73
N PRO A 29 2.27 -7.64 22.99
CA PRO A 29 2.68 -8.52 21.90
C PRO A 29 2.97 -9.95 22.39
N THR A 30 3.32 -10.09 23.67
CA THR A 30 3.56 -11.38 24.31
C THR A 30 2.28 -12.19 24.51
N MET A 31 1.10 -11.54 24.53
CA MET A 31 -0.19 -12.22 24.56
C MET A 31 -0.39 -13.10 23.31
N CYS A 32 0.00 -12.62 22.13
CA CYS A 32 -0.05 -13.42 20.91
C CYS A 32 0.89 -14.64 20.98
N LEU A 33 2.08 -14.47 21.58
CA LEU A 33 3.04 -15.56 21.80
C LEU A 33 2.52 -16.61 22.78
N ARG A 34 1.81 -16.20 23.84
CA ARG A 34 1.15 -17.10 24.80
C ARG A 34 -0.06 -17.80 24.18
N CYS A 35 -0.88 -17.05 23.45
CA CYS A 35 -2.08 -17.54 22.76
C CYS A 35 -1.75 -18.59 21.68
N ARG A 36 -0.57 -18.47 21.05
CA ARG A 36 -0.08 -19.34 19.95
C ARG A 36 -1.10 -19.54 18.83
N SER A 37 -1.92 -18.52 18.59
CA SER A 37 -3.02 -18.55 17.62
C SER A 37 -4.10 -19.61 17.89
N ALA A 38 -4.11 -20.26 19.05
CA ALA A 38 -5.05 -21.34 19.38
C ALA A 38 -6.11 -20.90 20.40
N GLN A 39 -5.75 -20.04 21.35
CA GLN A 39 -6.58 -19.74 22.53
C GLN A 39 -7.44 -18.47 22.43
N ARG A 40 -7.28 -17.67 21.35
CA ARG A 40 -8.00 -16.40 21.10
C ARG A 40 -7.98 -15.39 22.27
N LEU A 41 -6.91 -15.37 23.07
CA LEU A 41 -6.77 -14.52 24.26
C LEU A 41 -6.97 -13.01 24.00
N CYS A 42 -6.71 -12.55 22.77
CA CYS A 42 -6.85 -11.14 22.39
C CYS A 42 -8.30 -10.66 22.16
N GLY A 43 -9.30 -11.53 22.28
CA GLY A 43 -10.72 -11.18 22.11
C GLY A 43 -11.15 -10.80 20.69
N LYS A 44 -10.24 -10.80 19.71
CA LYS A 44 -10.55 -10.48 18.31
C LYS A 44 -11.41 -11.56 17.65
N PRO A 45 -12.36 -11.20 16.76
CA PRO A 45 -13.23 -12.17 16.10
C PRO A 45 -12.46 -13.16 15.21
N VAL A 46 -11.33 -12.71 14.63
CA VAL A 46 -10.43 -13.52 13.82
C VAL A 46 -9.00 -13.30 14.31
N CYS A 47 -8.23 -14.40 14.43
CA CYS A 47 -6.81 -14.31 14.78
C CYS A 47 -6.01 -13.65 13.64
N PRO A 48 -5.35 -12.49 13.85
CA PRO A 48 -4.60 -11.82 12.79
C PRO A 48 -3.44 -12.66 12.24
N ILE A 49 -2.83 -13.51 13.08
CA ILE A 49 -1.70 -14.37 12.66
C ILE A 49 -2.19 -15.46 11.70
N LEU A 50 -3.30 -16.14 12.03
CA LEU A 50 -3.89 -17.16 11.14
C LEU A 50 -4.39 -16.55 9.84
N LEU A 51 -5.01 -15.37 9.90
CA LEU A 51 -5.48 -14.67 8.72
C LEU A 51 -4.32 -14.36 7.75
N ARG A 52 -3.20 -13.86 8.28
CA ARG A 52 -1.98 -13.62 7.50
C ARG A 52 -1.35 -14.92 6.99
N TYR A 53 -1.30 -15.96 7.83
CA TYR A 53 -0.78 -17.26 7.45
C TYR A 53 -1.54 -17.82 6.26
N GLU A 54 -2.87 -17.82 6.32
CA GLU A 54 -3.71 -18.37 5.28
C GLU A 54 -3.58 -17.58 3.98
N ALA A 55 -3.56 -16.25 4.05
CA ALA A 55 -3.38 -15.41 2.87
C ALA A 55 -1.99 -15.59 2.21
N VAL A 56 -0.92 -15.75 3.00
CA VAL A 56 0.42 -16.03 2.45
C VAL A 56 0.50 -17.45 1.90
N ARG A 57 -0.10 -18.42 2.58
CA ARG A 57 -0.11 -19.84 2.17
C ARG A 57 -0.85 -20.03 0.84
N SER A 58 -2.03 -19.43 0.70
CA SER A 58 -2.82 -19.51 -0.53
C SER A 58 -2.07 -18.87 -1.71
N THR A 59 -1.36 -17.77 -1.47
CA THR A 59 -0.52 -17.11 -2.48
C THR A 59 0.68 -17.96 -2.87
N LEU A 60 1.39 -18.54 -1.89
CA LEU A 60 2.54 -19.42 -2.15
C LEU A 60 2.14 -20.67 -2.94
N ALA A 61 0.98 -21.25 -2.65
CA ALA A 61 0.47 -22.41 -3.39
C ALA A 61 0.26 -22.12 -4.89
N ARG A 62 0.07 -20.84 -5.26
CA ARG A 62 -0.11 -20.39 -6.65
C ARG A 62 1.13 -19.73 -7.24
N ALA A 63 2.21 -19.62 -6.47
CA ALA A 63 3.44 -18.92 -6.83
C ALA A 63 4.67 -19.72 -6.37
N SER A 64 4.59 -21.06 -6.45
CA SER A 64 5.65 -21.97 -5.97
C SER A 64 6.81 -22.12 -6.94
N ASP A 65 6.62 -21.72 -8.20
CA ASP A 65 7.60 -21.88 -9.26
C ASP A 65 8.50 -20.65 -9.42
N ARG A 66 9.56 -20.82 -10.22
CA ARG A 66 10.45 -19.72 -10.60
C ARG A 66 9.83 -18.84 -11.65
N ASP A 67 9.12 -19.44 -12.60
CA ASP A 67 8.37 -18.72 -13.62
C ASP A 67 6.99 -18.39 -13.08
N PHE A 68 6.62 -17.13 -13.23
CA PHE A 68 5.42 -16.56 -12.66
C PHE A 68 4.71 -15.74 -13.73
N GLU A 69 3.44 -16.04 -13.92
CA GLU A 69 2.53 -15.28 -14.75
C GLU A 69 1.37 -14.78 -13.90
N GLY A 70 0.93 -13.55 -14.18
CA GLY A 70 -0.16 -12.93 -13.46
C GLY A 70 -0.23 -11.44 -13.74
N THR A 71 -0.88 -10.71 -12.84
CA THR A 71 -1.17 -9.28 -13.08
C THR A 71 -0.65 -8.40 -11.95
N SER A 72 -0.13 -7.22 -12.29
CA SER A 72 0.26 -6.20 -11.34
C SER A 72 -0.86 -5.15 -11.15
N PRO A 73 -1.16 -4.72 -9.90
CA PRO A 73 -2.07 -3.62 -9.58
C PRO A 73 -1.40 -2.23 -9.72
N PRO A 74 -0.65 -2.02 -10.81
CA PRO A 74 0.46 -1.06 -10.96
C PRO A 74 1.35 -0.78 -9.74
N GLY A 75 1.55 -1.76 -8.86
CA GLY A 75 2.22 -1.55 -7.58
C GLY A 75 3.72 -1.79 -7.66
N VAL A 76 4.54 -0.84 -7.20
CA VAL A 76 5.97 -1.04 -6.93
C VAL A 76 6.27 -0.69 -5.49
N PHE A 77 6.96 -1.58 -4.78
CA PHE A 77 7.39 -1.34 -3.41
C PHE A 77 8.86 -0.90 -3.37
N VAL A 78 9.20 -0.07 -2.38
CA VAL A 78 10.57 0.27 -2.03
C VAL A 78 10.79 -0.03 -0.55
N GLY A 79 11.70 -0.96 -0.27
CA GLY A 79 12.06 -1.41 1.06
C GLY A 79 12.90 -0.39 1.82
N ARG A 80 12.80 -0.41 3.16
CA ARG A 80 13.55 0.49 4.06
C ARG A 80 14.91 -0.07 4.51
N PHE A 81 15.13 -1.37 4.36
CA PHE A 81 16.33 -2.03 4.84
C PHE A 81 17.46 -1.95 3.81
N GLY A 82 18.68 -1.72 4.28
CA GLY A 82 19.88 -1.65 3.43
C GLY A 82 20.25 -0.25 2.92
N TYR A 83 19.58 0.81 3.38
CA TYR A 83 19.87 2.19 2.95
C TYR A 83 21.38 2.51 3.04
N PRO A 84 22.00 3.10 1.99
CA PRO A 84 21.39 3.71 0.79
C PRO A 84 21.12 2.74 -0.37
N SER A 85 21.32 1.43 -0.20
CA SER A 85 21.02 0.39 -1.21
C SER A 85 19.75 -0.37 -0.82
N VAL A 86 18.62 0.01 -1.42
CA VAL A 86 17.29 -0.48 -1.04
C VAL A 86 16.83 -1.60 -1.96
N SER A 87 15.97 -2.47 -1.43
CA SER A 87 15.24 -3.43 -2.25
C SER A 87 14.03 -2.77 -2.87
N ILE A 88 13.84 -2.90 -4.17
CA ILE A 88 12.72 -2.37 -4.93
C ILE A 88 12.17 -3.45 -5.84
N GLY A 89 10.87 -3.41 -6.10
CA GLY A 89 10.32 -4.09 -7.26
C GLY A 89 8.80 -4.20 -7.24
N PRO A 90 8.25 -4.89 -8.24
CA PRO A 90 6.84 -4.92 -8.53
C PRO A 90 6.09 -5.81 -7.55
N LEU A 91 4.80 -5.49 -7.40
CA LEU A 91 3.79 -6.28 -6.74
C LEU A 91 2.99 -7.04 -7.80
N LEU A 92 2.83 -8.34 -7.61
CA LEU A 92 2.28 -9.25 -8.60
C LEU A 92 1.24 -10.14 -7.95
N SER A 93 0.07 -10.27 -8.56
CA SER A 93 -0.95 -11.23 -8.16
C SER A 93 -0.90 -12.47 -9.06
N PRO A 94 -1.06 -13.69 -8.50
CA PRO A 94 -1.24 -14.90 -9.31
C PRO A 94 -2.65 -14.99 -9.94
N ALA A 95 -3.47 -13.96 -9.80
CA ALA A 95 -4.73 -13.80 -10.51
C ALA A 95 -4.50 -13.00 -11.79
N HIS A 96 -5.25 -13.36 -12.84
CA HIS A 96 -5.33 -12.58 -14.07
C HIS A 96 -6.53 -11.63 -14.06
N GLY A 97 -6.44 -10.53 -14.79
CA GLY A 97 -7.51 -9.54 -14.92
C GLY A 97 -7.37 -8.35 -13.96
N ASP A 98 -8.49 -7.75 -13.56
CA ASP A 98 -8.47 -6.53 -12.74
C ASP A 98 -8.03 -6.83 -11.31
N THR A 99 -6.83 -6.35 -10.98
CA THR A 99 -6.20 -6.43 -9.67
C THR A 99 -6.05 -5.06 -9.02
N MET A 100 -6.54 -3.97 -9.63
CA MET A 100 -6.35 -2.58 -9.18
C MET A 100 -6.74 -2.39 -7.71
N LEU A 101 -7.79 -3.07 -7.27
CA LEU A 101 -8.27 -3.04 -5.89
C LEU A 101 -7.18 -3.48 -4.89
N TYR A 102 -6.25 -4.35 -5.27
CA TYR A 102 -5.26 -4.91 -4.33
C TYR A 102 -4.21 -3.90 -3.85
N ASP A 103 -4.06 -2.77 -4.55
CA ASP A 103 -3.12 -1.69 -4.21
C ASP A 103 -3.78 -0.31 -4.34
N THR A 104 -5.10 -0.23 -4.07
CA THR A 104 -5.87 1.01 -3.98
C THR A 104 -6.50 1.16 -2.59
N PRO A 105 -5.76 1.63 -1.57
CA PRO A 105 -6.26 1.77 -0.21
C PRO A 105 -7.51 2.64 -0.07
N GLU A 106 -7.67 3.65 -0.94
CA GLU A 106 -8.83 4.54 -0.95
C GLU A 106 -10.16 3.79 -1.21
N GLU A 107 -10.11 2.62 -1.85
CA GLU A 107 -11.28 1.78 -2.15
C GLU A 107 -11.51 0.65 -1.12
N TRP A 108 -10.71 0.58 -0.06
CA TRP A 108 -10.84 -0.47 0.96
C TRP A 108 -11.83 -0.13 2.07
N VAL A 109 -12.30 1.12 2.14
CA VAL A 109 -13.32 1.52 3.12
C VAL A 109 -14.57 0.66 2.94
N GLY A 110 -15.03 0.04 4.04
CA GLY A 110 -16.18 -0.88 4.03
C GLY A 110 -15.85 -2.33 3.63
N ARG A 111 -14.60 -2.65 3.28
CA ARG A 111 -14.15 -4.04 3.06
C ARG A 111 -13.86 -4.74 4.39
N SER A 112 -13.93 -6.07 4.40
CA SER A 112 -13.60 -6.84 5.61
C SER A 112 -12.09 -6.78 5.88
N VAL A 113 -11.69 -6.95 7.14
CA VAL A 113 -10.26 -7.09 7.50
C VAL A 113 -9.61 -8.25 6.75
N GLY A 114 -10.37 -9.33 6.50
CA GLY A 114 -9.92 -10.47 5.72
C GLY A 114 -9.54 -10.09 4.29
N ASP A 115 -10.40 -9.34 3.62
CA ASP A 115 -10.16 -8.87 2.25
C ASP A 115 -8.93 -7.97 2.18
N VAL A 116 -8.82 -6.99 3.09
CA VAL A 116 -7.67 -6.06 3.12
C VAL A 116 -6.35 -6.79 3.36
N VAL A 117 -6.35 -7.78 4.27
CA VAL A 117 -5.17 -8.63 4.46
C VAL A 117 -4.89 -9.46 3.20
N GLY A 118 -5.92 -10.01 2.58
CA GLY A 118 -5.84 -10.78 1.33
C GLY A 118 -5.26 -9.96 0.17
N PHE A 119 -5.68 -8.72 0.00
CA PHE A 119 -5.17 -7.81 -1.03
C PHE A 119 -3.65 -7.63 -0.94
N ARG A 120 -3.10 -7.50 0.27
CA ARG A 120 -1.66 -7.22 0.46
C ARG A 120 -0.79 -8.46 0.61
N ALA A 121 -1.30 -9.48 1.30
CA ALA A 121 -0.62 -10.77 1.40
C ALA A 121 -0.71 -11.59 0.11
N GLY A 122 -1.72 -11.30 -0.73
CA GLY A 122 -1.97 -11.85 -2.06
C GLY A 122 -0.96 -11.44 -3.13
N LEU A 123 -0.11 -10.45 -2.83
CA LEU A 123 0.85 -9.89 -3.78
C LEU A 123 2.25 -10.45 -3.53
N VAL A 124 2.76 -11.17 -4.53
CA VAL A 124 4.15 -11.59 -4.63
C VAL A 124 5.01 -10.38 -4.96
N ARG A 125 6.10 -10.21 -4.22
CA ARG A 125 7.06 -9.13 -4.38
C ARG A 125 8.28 -9.61 -5.15
N GLY A 126 8.46 -9.08 -6.35
CA GLY A 126 9.73 -9.22 -7.07
C GLY A 126 10.76 -8.25 -6.49
N THR A 127 11.98 -8.71 -6.20
CA THR A 127 12.99 -7.88 -5.52
C THR A 127 14.26 -7.70 -6.34
N THR A 128 14.69 -6.46 -6.51
CA THR A 128 15.99 -6.06 -7.05
C THR A 128 16.64 -5.08 -6.07
N ARG A 129 17.96 -5.05 -5.96
CA ARG A 129 18.68 -4.08 -5.12
C ARG A 129 19.21 -2.95 -5.98
N LEU A 130 18.86 -1.71 -5.65
CA LEU A 130 19.34 -0.50 -6.32
C LEU A 130 19.76 0.53 -5.27
N ARG A 131 20.73 1.40 -5.61
CA ARG A 131 21.04 2.58 -4.80
C ARG A 131 19.96 3.63 -4.97
N VAL A 132 19.62 4.32 -3.89
CA VAL A 132 18.58 5.36 -3.91
C VAL A 132 18.87 6.50 -4.89
N THR A 133 20.15 6.78 -5.17
CA THR A 133 20.58 7.82 -6.11
C THR A 133 20.32 7.48 -7.57
N GLU A 134 20.08 6.21 -7.91
CA GLU A 134 19.82 5.78 -9.28
C GLU A 134 18.52 6.38 -9.83
N ALA A 135 17.58 6.83 -8.98
CA ALA A 135 16.38 7.51 -9.47
C ALA A 135 16.65 8.81 -10.25
N ALA A 136 17.82 9.43 -10.08
CA ALA A 136 18.21 10.61 -10.88
C ALA A 136 18.65 10.25 -12.30
N GLN A 137 19.16 9.04 -12.50
CA GLN A 137 19.61 8.46 -13.77
C GLN A 137 19.25 6.97 -13.77
N PRO A 138 17.97 6.63 -14.03
CA PRO A 138 17.47 5.28 -13.83
C PRO A 138 18.11 4.30 -14.81
N SER A 139 18.44 3.11 -14.30
CA SER A 139 18.75 1.97 -15.17
C SER A 139 17.49 1.51 -15.88
N ARG A 140 17.63 0.76 -16.98
CA ARG A 140 16.48 0.19 -17.72
C ARG A 140 15.47 -0.51 -16.81
N THR A 141 15.94 -1.30 -15.83
CA THR A 141 15.05 -1.97 -14.87
C THR A 141 14.27 -0.98 -14.00
N LEU A 142 14.90 0.13 -13.59
CA LEU A 142 14.21 1.17 -12.82
C LEU A 142 13.23 1.95 -13.70
N GLU A 143 13.57 2.23 -14.96
CA GLU A 143 12.65 2.84 -15.92
C GLU A 143 11.41 1.98 -16.14
N GLU A 144 11.58 0.66 -16.26
CA GLU A 144 10.47 -0.30 -16.36
C GLU A 144 9.58 -0.27 -15.10
N PHE A 145 10.16 -0.20 -13.90
CA PHE A 145 9.38 -0.06 -12.65
C PHE A 145 8.68 1.30 -12.53
N GLN A 146 9.32 2.37 -12.99
CA GLN A 146 8.71 3.69 -13.05
C GLN A 146 7.53 3.69 -14.02
N LEU A 147 7.70 3.15 -15.22
CA LEU A 147 6.63 3.00 -16.20
C LEU A 147 5.46 2.18 -15.66
N LEU A 148 5.72 1.04 -15.01
CA LEU A 148 4.69 0.23 -14.36
C LEU A 148 3.90 1.04 -13.33
N THR A 149 4.56 1.91 -12.56
CA THR A 149 3.91 2.77 -11.55
C THR A 149 2.97 3.82 -12.19
N LEU A 150 3.25 4.23 -13.42
CA LEU A 150 2.41 5.17 -14.17
C LEU A 150 1.17 4.50 -14.77
N ALA A 151 1.14 3.17 -14.88
CA ALA A 151 0.07 2.44 -15.57
C ALA A 151 -1.30 2.73 -14.96
N SER A 152 -2.29 3.07 -15.79
CA SER A 152 -3.63 3.45 -15.32
C SER A 152 -4.56 2.26 -15.06
N GLU A 153 -4.17 1.06 -15.50
CA GLU A 153 -4.89 -0.20 -15.36
C GLU A 153 -3.95 -1.32 -14.86
N SER A 154 -4.55 -2.45 -14.48
CA SER A 154 -3.82 -3.66 -14.16
C SER A 154 -2.97 -4.15 -15.33
N VAL A 155 -1.73 -4.57 -15.05
CA VAL A 155 -0.71 -4.86 -16.06
C VAL A 155 -0.37 -6.35 -16.07
N GLU A 156 -0.66 -7.02 -17.19
CA GLU A 156 -0.22 -8.41 -17.38
C GLU A 156 1.30 -8.49 -17.37
N SER A 157 1.80 -9.47 -16.63
CA SER A 157 3.19 -9.52 -16.20
C SER A 157 3.70 -10.96 -16.23
N SER A 158 4.88 -11.16 -16.83
CA SER A 158 5.61 -12.42 -16.75
C SER A 158 6.98 -12.19 -16.11
N VAL A 159 7.30 -12.99 -15.10
CA VAL A 159 8.50 -12.83 -14.28
C VAL A 159 9.16 -14.17 -14.05
N THR A 160 10.46 -14.24 -14.32
CA THR A 160 11.31 -15.35 -13.91
C THR A 160 12.11 -14.90 -12.69
N PHE A 161 11.94 -15.62 -11.59
CA PHE A 161 12.69 -15.41 -10.35
C PHE A 161 13.97 -16.26 -10.30
N ARG A 162 15.01 -15.74 -9.66
CA ARG A 162 16.27 -16.50 -9.41
C ARG A 162 16.05 -17.72 -8.53
N ARG A 163 15.04 -17.67 -7.67
CA ARG A 163 14.59 -18.74 -6.78
C ARG A 163 13.10 -18.58 -6.52
N PRO A 164 12.37 -19.67 -6.19
CA PRO A 164 10.95 -19.57 -5.86
C PRO A 164 10.64 -18.52 -4.79
N PRO A 165 9.50 -17.82 -4.89
CA PRO A 165 8.96 -16.95 -3.85
C PRO A 165 8.90 -17.64 -2.49
N ARG A 166 9.33 -16.91 -1.46
CA ARG A 166 9.24 -17.36 -0.07
C ARG A 166 8.49 -16.33 0.76
N GLY A 167 7.54 -16.81 1.56
CA GLY A 167 6.80 -16.00 2.52
C GLY A 167 7.43 -16.05 3.90
N THR A 168 7.34 -14.94 4.62
CA THR A 168 7.60 -14.91 6.06
C THR A 168 6.48 -14.13 6.71
N ILE A 169 5.91 -14.68 7.77
CA ILE A 169 4.85 -14.02 8.52
C ILE A 169 5.51 -13.19 9.60
N ALA A 170 5.41 -11.86 9.47
CA ALA A 170 5.86 -10.97 10.53
C ALA A 170 4.83 -10.96 11.67
N LEU A 171 5.29 -11.26 12.88
CA LEU A 171 4.54 -11.06 14.12
C LEU A 171 4.66 -9.59 14.54
N SER A 172 4.01 -8.71 13.79
CA SER A 172 3.97 -7.27 14.06
C SER A 172 2.56 -6.74 13.84
N ASP A 173 2.08 -5.97 14.81
CA ASP A 173 0.86 -5.20 14.77
C ASP A 173 0.97 -3.93 13.90
N THR A 174 2.16 -3.35 13.82
CA THR A 174 2.43 -2.08 13.12
C THR A 174 2.90 -2.25 11.67
N THR A 175 3.20 -3.47 11.24
CA THR A 175 3.67 -3.74 9.87
C THR A 175 2.52 -4.28 9.02
N PRO A 176 2.25 -3.68 7.84
CA PRO A 176 1.28 -4.23 6.90
C PRO A 176 1.61 -5.69 6.56
N PRO A 177 0.61 -6.54 6.35
CA PRO A 177 0.85 -7.89 5.86
C PRO A 177 1.53 -7.80 4.49
N TYR A 178 2.59 -8.58 4.33
CA TYR A 178 3.31 -8.68 3.06
C TYR A 178 3.17 -10.09 2.51
N GLY A 179 2.98 -10.18 1.21
CA GLY A 179 3.05 -11.46 0.52
C GLY A 179 4.48 -11.98 0.36
N PRO A 180 4.60 -13.16 -0.27
CA PRO A 180 5.87 -13.79 -0.60
C PRO A 180 6.81 -12.88 -1.39
N SER A 181 8.10 -13.20 -1.39
CA SER A 181 9.08 -12.44 -2.16
C SER A 181 10.18 -13.32 -2.76
N ALA A 182 10.67 -12.91 -3.93
CA ALA A 182 11.82 -13.53 -4.57
C ALA A 182 12.62 -12.52 -5.41
N PRO A 183 13.95 -12.72 -5.55
CA PRO A 183 14.77 -11.93 -6.46
C PRO A 183 14.38 -12.14 -7.92
N ILE A 184 14.18 -11.04 -8.66
CA ILE A 184 13.89 -11.10 -10.09
C ILE A 184 15.16 -11.46 -10.86
N ASP A 185 15.03 -12.34 -11.85
CA ASP A 185 16.04 -12.56 -12.88
C ASP A 185 15.68 -11.82 -14.17
N ARG A 186 14.45 -12.06 -14.67
CA ARG A 186 13.90 -11.42 -15.87
C ARG A 186 12.44 -11.08 -15.65
N ALA A 187 11.96 -10.03 -16.29
CA ALA A 187 10.56 -9.68 -16.26
C ALA A 187 10.12 -8.98 -17.53
N ARG A 188 8.83 -9.06 -17.83
CA ARG A 188 8.15 -8.33 -18.90
C ARG A 188 6.82 -7.82 -18.38
N TRP A 189 6.51 -6.58 -18.75
CA TRP A 189 5.31 -5.86 -18.33
C TRP A 189 4.60 -5.36 -19.59
N ASP A 190 3.33 -5.69 -19.76
CA ASP A 190 2.53 -5.21 -20.88
C ASP A 190 1.73 -3.96 -20.49
N VAL A 191 2.43 -2.83 -20.37
CA VAL A 191 1.82 -1.54 -20.00
C VAL A 191 1.13 -0.93 -21.22
N ARG A 192 -0.19 -1.06 -21.30
CA ARG A 192 -0.97 -0.55 -22.43
C ARG A 192 -1.41 0.91 -22.28
N ARG A 193 -1.71 1.34 -21.05
CA ARG A 193 -2.19 2.70 -20.76
C ARG A 193 -1.52 3.27 -19.52
N VAL A 194 -1.15 4.55 -19.58
CA VAL A 194 -0.57 5.32 -18.47
C VAL A 194 -1.52 6.45 -18.05
N ASP A 195 -1.43 6.91 -16.80
CA ASP A 195 -2.12 8.12 -16.36
C ASP A 195 -1.36 9.35 -16.86
N ALA A 196 -1.95 10.06 -17.83
CA ALA A 196 -1.33 11.23 -18.47
C ALA A 196 -0.91 12.32 -17.46
N ARG A 197 -1.61 12.47 -16.32
CA ARG A 197 -1.25 13.44 -15.29
C ARG A 197 0.06 13.05 -14.61
N LEU A 198 0.22 11.76 -14.29
CA LEU A 198 1.45 11.23 -13.70
C LEU A 198 2.61 11.23 -14.70
N GLU A 199 2.36 10.86 -15.95
CA GLU A 199 3.35 10.90 -17.03
C GLU A 199 3.88 12.32 -17.27
N HIS A 200 2.97 13.30 -17.37
CA HIS A 200 3.31 14.71 -17.49
C HIS A 200 4.20 15.17 -16.33
N MET A 201 3.79 14.90 -15.10
CA MET A 201 4.53 15.33 -13.91
C MET A 201 5.88 14.62 -13.74
N THR A 202 5.98 13.37 -14.18
CA THR A 202 7.23 12.60 -14.17
C THR A 202 8.21 13.14 -15.21
N SER A 203 7.70 13.67 -16.31
CA SER A 203 8.49 14.27 -17.39
C SER A 203 9.01 15.67 -17.04
N ASP A 204 8.36 16.39 -16.13
CA ASP A 204 8.89 17.67 -15.63
C ASP A 204 10.10 17.46 -14.70
N ILE A 205 11.28 17.69 -15.26
CA ILE A 205 12.57 17.53 -14.58
C ILE A 205 12.94 18.72 -13.67
N HIS A 206 12.22 19.84 -13.77
CA HIS A 206 12.49 21.10 -13.06
C HIS A 206 11.53 21.33 -11.88
N ALA A 207 10.33 20.75 -11.95
CA ALA A 207 9.36 20.77 -10.86
C ALA A 207 9.94 20.24 -9.55
N GLY A 208 9.76 20.99 -8.47
CA GLY A 208 10.06 20.52 -7.13
C GLY A 208 9.06 19.45 -6.69
N ALA A 209 9.46 18.57 -5.77
CA ALA A 209 8.58 17.55 -5.20
C ALA A 209 7.25 18.13 -4.65
N ARG A 210 7.32 19.27 -3.96
CA ARG A 210 6.13 19.97 -3.43
C ARG A 210 5.16 20.37 -4.53
N VAL A 211 5.66 20.95 -5.62
CA VAL A 211 4.85 21.39 -6.77
C VAL A 211 4.21 20.17 -7.42
N ALA A 212 5.03 19.16 -7.74
CA ALA A 212 4.57 17.94 -8.39
C ALA A 212 3.46 17.21 -7.61
N VAL A 213 3.68 17.01 -6.31
CA VAL A 213 2.70 16.36 -5.42
C VAL A 213 1.42 17.20 -5.32
N GLY A 214 1.54 18.52 -5.14
CA GLY A 214 0.38 19.41 -5.01
C GLY A 214 -0.44 19.55 -6.29
N GLU A 215 0.20 19.54 -7.46
CA GLU A 215 -0.50 19.57 -8.76
C GLU A 215 -1.23 18.26 -9.05
N LEU A 216 -0.59 17.12 -8.84
CA LEU A 216 -1.23 15.81 -9.01
C LEU A 216 -2.45 15.66 -8.09
N TYR A 217 -2.32 16.09 -6.83
CA TYR A 217 -3.42 16.06 -5.87
C TYR A 217 -4.59 16.95 -6.31
N ARG A 218 -4.32 18.20 -6.72
CA ARG A 218 -5.34 19.11 -7.25
C ARG A 218 -5.99 18.60 -8.54
N ALA A 219 -5.24 17.87 -9.36
CA ALA A 219 -5.74 17.23 -10.57
C ALA A 219 -6.55 15.95 -10.29
N GLY A 220 -6.80 15.60 -9.02
CA GLY A 220 -7.62 14.45 -8.63
C GLY A 220 -6.91 13.09 -8.78
N VAL A 221 -5.57 13.07 -8.77
CA VAL A 221 -4.83 11.80 -8.71
C VAL A 221 -4.91 11.27 -7.27
N ARG A 222 -5.26 9.98 -7.12
CA ARG A 222 -5.33 9.32 -5.81
C ARG A 222 -4.00 9.43 -5.06
N VAL A 223 -4.07 9.68 -3.75
CA VAL A 223 -2.89 9.91 -2.90
C VAL A 223 -1.96 8.70 -2.92
N SER A 224 -2.50 7.48 -2.89
CA SER A 224 -1.73 6.24 -2.99
C SER A 224 -0.90 6.14 -4.29
N ARG A 225 -1.42 6.67 -5.42
CA ARG A 225 -0.67 6.73 -6.68
C ARG A 225 0.46 7.75 -6.62
N ILE A 226 0.20 8.92 -6.04
CA ILE A 226 1.23 9.95 -5.82
C ILE A 226 2.34 9.40 -4.92
N GLN A 227 1.98 8.73 -3.83
CA GLN A 227 2.92 8.05 -2.92
C GLN A 227 3.76 6.99 -3.64
N ARG A 228 3.18 6.19 -4.55
CA ARG A 228 3.93 5.20 -5.34
C ARG A 228 4.91 5.87 -6.30
N ALA A 229 4.45 6.85 -7.08
CA ALA A 229 5.29 7.62 -8.00
C ALA A 229 6.44 8.34 -7.27
N PHE A 230 6.16 8.92 -6.10
CA PHE A 230 7.17 9.52 -5.24
C PHE A 230 8.18 8.48 -4.71
N SER A 231 7.69 7.30 -4.31
CA SER A 231 8.52 6.21 -3.77
C SER A 231 9.55 5.70 -4.78
N VAL A 232 9.16 5.54 -6.05
CA VAL A 232 10.06 5.13 -7.14
C VAL A 232 10.91 6.27 -7.68
N GLY A 233 10.87 7.44 -7.04
CA GLY A 233 11.64 8.61 -7.41
C GLY A 233 11.26 9.20 -8.77
N ALA A 234 10.00 9.04 -9.21
CA ALA A 234 9.50 9.63 -10.46
C ALA A 234 9.21 11.14 -10.34
N LEU A 235 8.98 11.63 -9.12
CA LEU A 235 8.58 13.02 -8.86
C LEU A 235 9.71 13.88 -8.30
N GLY A 236 9.72 15.16 -8.67
CA GLY A 236 10.68 16.16 -8.20
C GLY A 236 11.83 16.42 -9.16
N ARG A 237 12.73 17.35 -8.78
CA ARG A 237 13.83 17.79 -9.64
C ARG A 237 14.75 16.63 -10.00
N LYS A 238 15.04 16.44 -11.28
CA LYS A 238 15.78 15.26 -11.79
C LYS A 238 17.06 14.96 -11.00
N ARG A 239 17.91 15.96 -10.74
CA ARG A 239 19.17 15.80 -9.99
C ARG A 239 18.96 15.33 -8.53
N HIS A 240 17.79 15.61 -7.95
CA HIS A 240 17.45 15.31 -6.55
C HIS A 240 16.47 14.14 -6.40
N ARG A 241 16.03 13.51 -7.50
CA ARG A 241 15.20 12.30 -7.44
C ARG A 241 15.95 11.21 -6.69
N ARG A 242 15.25 10.55 -5.78
CA ARG A 242 15.75 9.43 -4.96
C ARG A 242 14.68 8.35 -4.87
N LEU A 243 15.07 7.09 -4.79
CA LEU A 243 14.18 6.05 -4.31
C LEU A 243 13.89 6.30 -2.84
N VAL A 244 12.61 6.38 -2.50
CA VAL A 244 12.15 6.63 -1.13
C VAL A 244 11.42 5.38 -0.66
N PRO A 245 11.86 4.72 0.44
CA PRO A 245 11.13 3.61 1.04
C PRO A 245 9.64 3.92 1.18
N THR A 246 8.76 2.99 0.84
CA THR A 246 7.31 3.23 0.72
C THR A 246 6.71 3.84 1.99
N ARG A 247 7.17 3.41 3.18
CA ARG A 247 6.74 4.01 4.45
C ARG A 247 7.11 5.49 4.58
N TRP A 248 8.31 5.87 4.15
CA TRP A 248 8.75 7.26 4.17
C TRP A 248 8.04 8.06 3.08
N SER A 249 7.72 7.45 1.94
CA SER A 249 6.95 8.08 0.88
C SER A 249 5.55 8.48 1.35
N ILE A 250 4.86 7.57 2.07
CA ILE A 250 3.56 7.85 2.68
C ILE A 250 3.65 9.09 3.57
N THR A 251 4.55 9.07 4.56
CA THR A 251 4.73 10.20 5.48
C THR A 251 5.14 11.49 4.78
N ALA A 252 6.03 11.43 3.78
CA ALA A 252 6.53 12.61 3.07
C ALA A 252 5.44 13.26 2.21
N VAL A 253 4.65 12.47 1.48
CA VAL A 253 3.53 12.98 0.69
C VAL A 253 2.45 13.55 1.60
N ASP A 254 2.11 12.87 2.69
CA ASP A 254 1.13 13.36 3.65
C ASP A 254 1.57 14.69 4.27
N ASP A 255 2.85 14.84 4.64
CA ASP A 255 3.42 16.10 5.16
C ASP A 255 3.36 17.23 4.11
N LEU A 256 3.73 16.94 2.85
CA LEU A 256 3.67 17.91 1.75
C LEU A 256 2.25 18.41 1.50
N LEU A 257 1.27 17.48 1.45
CA LEU A 257 -0.13 17.82 1.23
C LEU A 257 -0.73 18.55 2.44
N SER A 258 -0.41 18.11 3.66
CA SER A 258 -0.90 18.75 4.88
C SER A 258 -0.43 20.20 4.98
N LYS A 259 0.86 20.46 4.72
CA LYS A 259 1.41 21.84 4.70
C LYS A 259 0.76 22.70 3.62
N ALA A 260 0.62 22.17 2.40
CA ALA A 260 -0.03 22.90 1.32
C ALA A 260 -1.52 23.21 1.61
N ASN A 261 -2.24 22.29 2.26
CA ASN A 261 -3.63 22.52 2.65
C ASN A 261 -3.73 23.51 3.82
N LEU A 262 -2.82 23.46 4.80
CA LEU A 262 -2.78 24.42 5.90
C LEU A 262 -2.53 25.86 5.41
N GLU A 263 -1.63 26.05 4.44
CA GLU A 263 -1.41 27.35 3.81
C GLU A 263 -2.72 27.88 3.21
N ARG A 264 -3.48 27.04 2.50
CA ARG A 264 -4.78 27.43 1.90
C ARG A 264 -5.87 27.71 2.94
N ILE A 265 -5.92 26.93 4.02
CA ILE A 265 -6.94 27.12 5.07
C ILE A 265 -6.76 28.45 5.78
N ARG A 266 -5.51 28.90 5.96
CA ARG A 266 -5.20 30.20 6.58
C ARG A 266 -5.73 31.39 5.78
N ASP A 267 -5.90 31.22 4.48
CA ASP A 267 -6.44 32.25 3.58
C ASP A 267 -7.98 32.21 3.50
N LEU A 268 -8.64 31.23 4.14
CA LEU A 268 -10.09 31.16 4.19
C LEU A 268 -10.64 32.10 5.26
N PRO A 269 -11.83 32.70 5.03
CA PRO A 269 -12.48 33.53 6.04
C PRO A 269 -12.77 32.72 7.30
N GLU A 270 -12.59 33.35 8.46
CA GLU A 270 -12.98 32.78 9.74
C GLU A 270 -14.49 32.47 9.72
N ILE A 271 -14.84 31.27 10.18
CA ILE A 271 -16.24 30.90 10.35
C ILE A 271 -16.72 31.60 11.63
N ASN A 272 -17.22 32.82 11.48
CA ASN A 272 -17.96 33.50 12.54
C ASN A 272 -19.26 32.72 12.81
N GLU A 273 -19.64 32.65 14.09
CA GLU A 273 -20.76 31.85 14.63
C GLU A 273 -22.10 32.04 13.90
N ASP A 274 -22.90 30.98 13.99
CA ASP A 274 -24.19 30.70 13.35
C ASP A 274 -25.11 31.93 13.11
N PRO A 275 -25.51 32.23 11.85
CA PRO A 275 -26.49 33.27 11.54
C PRO A 275 -27.92 32.96 12.02
N ARG A 276 -28.15 31.86 12.77
CA ARG A 276 -29.47 31.48 13.31
C ARG A 276 -29.69 31.81 14.80
N SER A 277 -28.81 32.58 15.45
CA SER A 277 -29.00 32.98 16.85
C SER A 277 -29.80 34.26 17.08
N THR A 278 -30.27 34.93 16.02
CA THR A 278 -31.25 36.03 16.11
C THR A 278 -32.51 35.67 15.32
N GLY A 279 -33.49 35.12 16.03
CA GLY A 279 -34.85 34.85 15.55
C GLY A 279 -35.75 34.39 16.68
#